data_AF-A0A0F2RKI9-F1
#
_entry.id   AF-A0A0F2RKI9-F1
#
_cell.length_a   1.000
_cell.length_b   1.000
_cell.length_c   1.000
_cell.angle_alpha   90.00
_cell.angle_beta   90.00
_cell.angle_gamma   90.00
#
_symmetry.space_group_name_H-M   'P 1'
#
loop_
_entity.id
_entity.type
_entity.pdbx_description
1 polymer ?
#
loop_
_entity_poly.entity_id
_entity_poly.type
_entity_poly.pdbx_seq_one_letter_code
_entity_poly.pdbx_strand_id
1 'polypeptide(L)'
;MENCTTTICSASNHGPTVAEARALVAAGIRLMMRGFGVWIVVVSDGILDRLDRARERRVLRTFDDRALSDIGLSRSDLDRYT
;
A
#
# COMPACT_ATOMS: atom_id res chain seq x y z
N MET A 1 26.89 12.62 69.27
CA MET A 1 27.58 11.58 68.48
C MET A 1 26.74 11.32 67.24
N GLU A 2 27.05 12.06 66.18
CA GLU A 2 26.44 11.93 64.88
C GLU A 2 27.04 10.67 64.24
N ASN A 3 26.21 9.66 63.96
CA ASN A 3 26.68 8.50 63.20
C ASN A 3 25.98 8.46 61.84
N CYS A 4 26.84 8.51 60.84
CA CYS A 4 26.61 8.57 59.42
C CYS A 4 26.04 7.22 58.92
N THR A 5 25.05 7.26 58.03
CA THR A 5 24.83 6.17 57.07
C THR A 5 24.03 6.70 55.88
N THR A 6 24.77 7.31 54.95
CA THR A 6 24.31 7.63 53.60
C THR A 6 24.31 6.36 52.77
N THR A 7 23.17 5.69 52.64
CA THR A 7 23.01 4.58 51.70
C THR A 7 22.77 5.17 50.31
N ILE A 8 23.85 5.51 49.62
CA ILE A 8 23.82 5.82 48.19
C ILE A 8 23.63 4.49 47.46
N CYS A 9 22.38 4.13 47.17
CA CYS A 9 22.08 3.01 46.30
C CYS A 9 22.36 3.42 44.86
N SER A 10 23.47 2.89 44.34
CA SER A 10 23.94 2.96 42.97
C SER A 10 22.81 2.85 41.95
N ALA A 11 22.70 3.86 41.07
CA ALA A 11 21.99 3.75 39.81
C ALA A 11 22.71 2.70 38.95
N SER A 12 22.20 1.46 38.98
CA SER A 12 22.59 0.41 38.05
C SER A 12 22.25 0.87 36.63
N ASN A 13 23.27 1.24 35.86
CA ASN A 13 23.19 1.43 34.42
C ASN A 13 22.82 0.10 33.76
N HIS A 14 21.53 -0.21 33.67
CA HIS A 14 21.04 -1.28 32.83
C HIS A 14 21.06 -0.76 31.39
N GLY A 15 22.14 -1.07 30.67
CA GLY A 15 22.11 -0.96 29.21
C GLY A 15 20.90 -1.74 28.67
N PRO A 16 20.34 -1.35 27.51
CA PRO A 16 19.11 -1.94 27.01
C PRO A 16 19.29 -3.45 26.93
N THR A 17 18.52 -4.17 27.75
CA THR A 17 18.56 -5.62 27.73
C THR A 17 18.07 -6.07 26.36
N VAL A 18 18.68 -7.10 25.79
CA VAL A 18 18.26 -7.69 24.51
C VAL A 18 16.76 -8.05 24.46
N ALA A 19 16.10 -8.17 25.62
CA ALA A 19 14.66 -8.32 25.73
C ALA A 19 13.87 -7.05 25.34
N GLU A 20 14.29 -5.86 25.77
CA GLU A 20 13.65 -4.59 25.40
C GLU A 20 13.84 -4.28 23.92
N ALA A 21 15.03 -4.55 23.36
CA ALA A 21 15.29 -4.37 21.93
C ALA A 21 14.34 -5.23 21.08
N ARG A 22 14.08 -6.48 21.48
CA ARG A 22 13.12 -7.36 20.80
C ARG A 22 11.68 -6.89 20.95
N ALA A 23 11.31 -6.36 22.11
CA ALA A 23 9.98 -5.79 22.34
C ALA A 23 9.72 -4.57 21.46
N LEU A 24 10.72 -3.69 21.30
CA LEU A 24 10.63 -2.51 20.44
C LEU A 24 10.48 -2.90 18.95
N VAL A 25 11.26 -3.88 18.48
CA VAL A 25 11.15 -4.39 17.10
C VAL A 25 9.78 -5.04 16.87
N ALA A 26 9.30 -5.85 17.81
CA ALA A 26 7.99 -6.49 17.71
C ALA A 26 6.84 -5.44 17.68
N ALA A 27 6.94 -4.39 18.51
CA ALA A 27 5.98 -3.28 18.50
C ALA A 27 6.03 -2.51 17.17
N GLY A 28 7.24 -2.24 16.65
CA GLY A 28 7.44 -1.58 15.36
C GLY A 28 6.84 -2.36 14.19
N ILE A 29 7.07 -3.68 14.12
CA ILE A 29 6.49 -4.55 13.09
C ILE A 29 4.95 -4.55 13.18
N ARG A 30 4.38 -4.55 14.39
CA ARG A 30 2.92 -4.49 14.59
C ARG A 30 2.31 -3.18 14.10
N LEU A 31 2.98 -2.05 14.37
CA LEU A 31 2.57 -0.74 13.87
C LEU A 31 2.62 -0.70 12.34
N MET A 32 3.69 -1.24 11.76
CA MET A 32 3.92 -1.28 10.32
C MET A 32 2.86 -2.15 9.61
N MET A 33 2.55 -3.33 10.14
CA MET A 33 1.48 -4.22 9.64
C MET A 33 0.12 -3.52 9.61
N ARG A 34 -0.20 -2.73 10.64
CA ARG A 34 -1.48 -2.04 10.74
C ARG A 34 -1.62 -0.94 9.68
N GLY A 35 -0.54 -0.21 9.38
CA GLY A 35 -0.52 0.76 8.28
C GLY A 35 -0.52 0.10 6.90
N PHE A 36 0.20 -1.01 6.75
CA PHE A 36 0.31 -1.74 5.50
C PHE A 36 -1.03 -2.33 5.04
N GLY A 37 -1.86 -2.83 5.97
CA GLY A 37 -3.19 -3.35 5.64
C GLY A 37 -4.11 -2.30 5.03
N VAL A 38 -4.10 -1.06 5.53
CA VAL A 38 -4.91 0.02 4.94
C VAL A 38 -4.36 0.43 3.58
N TRP A 39 -3.03 0.50 3.45
CA TRP A 39 -2.38 0.84 2.19
C TRP A 39 -2.68 -0.18 1.09
N ILE A 40 -2.70 -1.48 1.42
CA ILE A 40 -2.96 -2.54 0.44
C ILE A 40 -4.38 -2.47 -0.14
N VAL A 41 -5.37 -2.11 0.68
CA VAL A 41 -6.76 -1.97 0.24
C VAL A 41 -6.89 -0.81 -0.73
N VAL A 42 -6.34 0.36 -0.38
CA VAL A 42 -6.39 1.56 -1.24
C VAL A 42 -5.70 1.31 -2.59
N VAL A 43 -4.55 0.63 -2.58
CA VAL A 43 -3.84 0.27 -3.81
C VAL A 43 -4.66 -0.71 -4.65
N SER A 44 -5.27 -1.71 -4.01
CA SER A 44 -6.09 -2.72 -4.70
C SER A 44 -7.34 -2.11 -5.34
N ASP A 45 -8.04 -1.23 -4.61
CA ASP A 45 -9.21 -0.51 -5.11
C ASP A 45 -8.84 0.38 -6.31
N GLY A 46 -7.70 1.08 -6.23
CA GLY A 46 -7.20 1.89 -7.35
C GLY A 46 -6.79 1.06 -8.58
N ILE A 47 -6.33 -0.18 -8.40
CA ILE A 47 -6.02 -1.09 -9.49
C ILE A 47 -7.30 -1.63 -10.13
N LEU A 48 -8.29 -2.04 -9.34
CA LEU A 48 -9.59 -2.50 -9.84
C LEU A 48 -10.29 -1.41 -10.65
N ASP A 49 -10.32 -0.18 -10.13
CA ASP A 49 -10.93 0.97 -10.79
C ASP A 49 -10.27 1.29 -12.15
N ARG A 50 -8.95 1.07 -12.28
CA ARG A 50 -8.26 1.19 -13.57
C ARG A 50 -8.59 0.06 -14.54
N LEU A 51 -8.73 -1.17 -14.04
CA LEU A 51 -9.09 -2.31 -14.88
C LEU A 51 -10.53 -2.21 -15.37
N ASP A 52 -11.46 -1.76 -14.53
CA ASP A 52 -12.85 -1.56 -14.91
C ASP A 52 -12.98 -0.47 -15.98
N ARG A 53 -12.31 0.68 -15.82
CA ARG A 53 -12.29 1.70 -16.89
C ARG A 53 -11.66 1.18 -18.19
N ALA A 54 -10.66 0.32 -18.11
CA ALA A 54 -10.07 -0.30 -19.31
C ALA A 54 -11.06 -1.29 -19.95
N ARG A 55 -11.86 -2.00 -19.16
CA ARG A 55 -12.88 -2.94 -19.64
C ARG A 55 -14.04 -2.22 -20.30
N GLU A 56 -14.56 -1.16 -19.69
CA GLU A 56 -15.60 -0.30 -20.28
C GLU A 56 -15.17 0.27 -21.63
N ARG A 57 -13.94 0.78 -21.73
CA ARG A 57 -13.38 1.28 -23.00
C ARG A 57 -13.27 0.20 -24.07
N ARG A 58 -12.93 -1.04 -23.69
CA ARG A 58 -12.89 -2.16 -24.65
C ARG A 58 -14.30 -2.51 -25.13
N VAL A 59 -15.28 -2.57 -24.23
CA VAL A 59 -16.67 -2.86 -24.60
C VAL A 59 -17.20 -1.78 -25.56
N LEU A 60 -16.95 -0.51 -25.27
CA LEU A 60 -17.34 0.58 -26.17
C LEU A 60 -16.64 0.47 -27.53
N ARG A 61 -15.34 0.15 -27.57
CA ARG A 61 -14.62 -0.12 -28.83
C ARG A 61 -15.24 -1.27 -29.62
N THR A 62 -15.66 -2.35 -28.97
CA THR A 62 -16.28 -3.47 -29.69
C THR A 62 -17.64 -3.11 -30.30
N PHE A 63 -18.41 -2.23 -29.66
CA PHE A 63 -19.65 -1.72 -30.24
C PHE A 63 -19.38 -0.78 -31.41
N ASP A 64 -18.39 0.10 -31.27
CA ASP A 64 -17.93 1.01 -32.32
C ASP A 64 -17.43 0.23 -33.55
N ASP A 65 -16.59 -0.78 -33.36
CA ASP A 65 -16.09 -1.65 -34.43
C ASP A 65 -17.24 -2.41 -35.13
N ARG A 66 -18.27 -2.81 -34.37
CA ARG A 66 -19.46 -3.47 -34.93
C ARG A 66 -20.34 -2.50 -35.72
N ALA A 67 -20.50 -1.27 -35.25
CA ALA A 67 -21.23 -0.21 -35.96
C ALA A 67 -20.51 0.21 -37.25
N LEU A 68 -19.18 0.34 -37.21
CA LEU A 68 -18.33 0.55 -38.39
C LEU A 68 -18.49 -0.58 -39.39
N SER A 69 -18.40 -1.83 -38.92
CA SER A 69 -18.57 -3.01 -39.77
C SER A 69 -19.96 -3.10 -40.41
N ASP A 70 -21.01 -2.64 -39.74
CA ASP A 70 -22.38 -2.62 -40.28
C ASP A 70 -22.51 -1.65 -41.47
N ILE A 71 -21.76 -0.54 -41.43
CA ILE A 71 -21.66 0.43 -42.53
C ILE A 71 -20.64 -0.04 -43.60
N GLY A 72 -20.03 -1.22 -43.41
CA GLY A 72 -19.03 -1.80 -44.31
C GLY A 72 -17.63 -1.16 -44.18
N LEU A 73 -17.38 -0.43 -43.09
CA LEU A 73 -16.12 0.24 -42.81
C LEU A 73 -15.31 -0.54 -41.78
N SER A 74 -13.98 -0.63 -41.98
CA SER A 74 -13.08 -1.11 -40.94
C SER A 74 -12.45 0.08 -40.22
N ARG A 75 -12.14 -0.08 -38.92
CA ARG A 75 -11.44 0.96 -38.15
C ARG A 75 -10.09 1.35 -38.77
N SER A 76 -9.41 0.41 -39.43
CA SER A 76 -8.18 0.63 -40.19
C SER A 76 -8.35 1.54 -41.41
N ASP A 77 -9.54 1.60 -42.00
CA ASP A 77 -9.80 2.53 -43.10
C ASP A 77 -9.92 3.97 -42.61
N LEU A 78 -10.44 4.17 -41.38
CA LEU A 78 -10.55 5.47 -40.75
C LEU A 78 -9.18 6.05 -40.36
N ASP A 79 -8.27 5.21 -39.86
CA ASP A 79 -6.90 5.58 -39.49
C ASP A 79 -6.05 6.02 -40.70
N ARG A 80 -6.50 5.71 -41.93
CA ARG A 80 -5.83 6.10 -43.17
C ARG A 80 -6.15 7.53 -43.61
N TYR A 81 -7.18 8.15 -43.05
CA TYR A 81 -7.66 9.49 -43.41
C TYR A 81 -7.34 10.57 -42.37
N THR A 82 -6.63 10.22 -41.29
CA THR A 82 -6.17 11.14 -40.24
C THR A 82 -4.66 11.37 -40.32
#